data_AF-A0A960ZQN2-F1
#
_entry.id   AF-A0A960ZQN2-F1
#
_cell.length_a   1.000
_cell.length_b   1.000
_cell.length_c   1.000
_cell.angle_alpha   90.00
_cell.angle_beta   90.00
_cell.angle_gamma   90.00
#
_symmetry.space_group_name_H-M   'P 1'
#
loop_
_entity.id
_entity.type
_entity.pdbx_description
1 polymer ?
#
loop_
_entity_poly.entity_id
_entity_poly.type
_entity_poly.pdbx_seq_one_letter_code
_entity_poly.pdbx_strand_id
1 'polypeptide(L)'
;MKQILPLLLLLLLPSLTQARLGDDLGTCVQRYGEPVSTGESGAPVVFRKDGLKVVAFFDGNGVVDAIVYSKLDPDSALNGTDAELLVSLNLGTAIRRVETISGPRWQNGSQTALGTYDSATGLVQIYTAAGLKRLEEFARENQSNDAS
;
A
#
# COMPACT_ATOMS: atom_id res chain seq x y z
N MET A 1 13.01 -43.03 5.88
CA MET A 1 13.41 -41.62 6.08
C MET A 1 12.20 -40.73 5.80
N LYS A 2 11.39 -40.50 6.84
CA LYS A 2 10.22 -39.60 6.82
C LYS A 2 10.59 -38.38 7.66
N GLN A 3 10.08 -37.20 7.31
CA GLN A 3 10.19 -35.90 8.01
C GLN A 3 11.27 -34.90 7.55
N ILE A 4 11.42 -34.66 6.24
CA ILE A 4 12.04 -33.40 5.75
C ILE A 4 10.98 -32.44 5.14
N LEU A 5 9.76 -32.92 4.89
CA LEU A 5 8.71 -32.17 4.23
C LEU A 5 8.11 -30.97 5.04
N PRO A 6 8.03 -30.94 6.38
CA PRO A 6 7.38 -29.82 7.05
C PRO A 6 8.25 -28.55 7.08
N LEU A 7 9.58 -28.67 6.95
CA LEU A 7 10.49 -27.53 7.06
C LEU A 7 10.53 -26.68 5.78
N LEU A 8 10.27 -27.28 4.61
CA LEU A 8 10.24 -26.57 3.34
C LEU A 8 8.95 -25.73 3.18
N LEU A 9 7.84 -26.14 3.81
CA LEU A 9 6.58 -25.40 3.79
C LEU A 9 6.65 -24.10 4.62
N LEU A 10 7.50 -24.06 5.64
CA LEU A 10 7.68 -22.90 6.53
C LEU A 10 8.56 -21.79 5.93
N LEU A 11 9.38 -22.10 4.91
CA LEU A 11 10.23 -21.13 4.21
C LEU A 11 9.50 -20.35 3.10
N LEU A 12 8.27 -20.74 2.76
CA LEU A 12 7.42 -20.07 1.76
C LEU A 12 6.47 -19.02 2.38
N LEU A 13 6.45 -18.90 3.72
CA LEU A 13 5.49 -18.03 4.43
C LEU A 13 5.83 -16.53 4.54
N PRO A 14 7.07 -16.01 4.35
CA PRO A 14 7.32 -14.58 4.58
C PRO A 14 6.98 -13.66 3.38
N SER A 15 6.41 -14.17 2.28
CA SER A 15 5.92 -13.33 1.16
C SER A 15 4.44 -12.92 1.28
N LEU A 16 3.75 -13.41 2.32
CA LEU A 16 2.30 -13.26 2.50
C LEU A 16 1.87 -11.98 3.22
N THR A 17 2.76 -11.06 3.56
CA THR A 17 2.38 -9.85 4.31
C THR A 17 2.66 -8.56 3.54
N GLN A 18 1.71 -8.17 2.67
CA GLN A 18 1.29 -6.82 2.24
C GLN A 18 0.97 -6.74 0.73
N ALA A 19 -0.14 -6.08 0.37
CA ALA A 19 -0.54 -5.87 -1.01
C ALA A 19 0.53 -5.07 -1.70
N ARG A 20 0.74 -5.46 -2.94
CA ARG A 20 1.78 -4.91 -3.79
C ARG A 20 1.13 -4.27 -4.99
N LEU A 21 1.84 -3.30 -5.55
CA LEU A 21 1.55 -2.86 -6.90
C LEU A 21 1.53 -4.09 -7.84
N GLY A 22 0.47 -4.21 -8.62
CA GLY A 22 0.20 -5.34 -9.51
C GLY A 22 -0.64 -6.47 -8.92
N ASP A 23 -0.93 -6.48 -7.61
CA ASP A 23 -1.84 -7.48 -7.03
C ASP A 23 -3.27 -7.27 -7.55
N ASP A 24 -4.02 -8.35 -7.78
CA ASP A 24 -5.47 -8.27 -8.05
C ASP A 24 -6.29 -8.27 -6.75
N LEU A 25 -7.61 -8.06 -6.86
CA LEU A 25 -8.50 -8.04 -5.69
C LEU A 25 -8.45 -9.37 -4.93
N GLY A 26 -8.44 -10.51 -5.62
CA GLY A 26 -8.40 -11.83 -4.98
C GLY A 26 -7.15 -12.02 -4.12
N THR A 27 -6.00 -11.56 -4.62
CA THR A 27 -4.72 -11.57 -3.90
C THR A 27 -4.76 -10.64 -2.69
N CYS A 28 -5.36 -9.45 -2.83
CA CYS A 28 -5.58 -8.55 -1.70
C CYS A 28 -6.49 -9.17 -0.63
N VAL A 29 -7.57 -9.85 -1.01
CA VAL A 29 -8.51 -10.52 -0.10
C VAL A 29 -7.84 -11.69 0.63
N GLN A 30 -7.08 -12.54 -0.07
CA GLN A 30 -6.34 -13.63 0.57
C GLN A 30 -5.38 -13.13 1.64
N ARG A 31 -4.87 -11.91 1.45
CA ARG A 31 -3.84 -11.32 2.29
C ARG A 31 -4.39 -10.54 3.48
N TYR A 32 -5.41 -9.71 3.24
CA TYR A 32 -5.96 -8.81 4.23
C TYR A 32 -7.29 -9.27 4.81
N GLY A 33 -7.93 -10.26 4.20
CA GLY A 33 -9.30 -10.64 4.46
C GLY A 33 -10.30 -9.85 3.63
N GLU A 34 -11.58 -10.00 3.97
CA GLU A 34 -12.66 -9.30 3.30
C GLU A 34 -12.51 -7.77 3.42
N PRO A 35 -12.75 -7.02 2.34
CA PRO A 35 -12.71 -5.56 2.37
C PRO A 35 -13.85 -5.02 3.23
N VAL A 36 -13.58 -3.93 3.94
CA VAL A 36 -14.61 -3.17 4.68
C VAL A 36 -15.39 -2.21 3.78
N SER A 37 -14.87 -1.95 2.58
CA SER A 37 -15.55 -1.24 1.49
C SER A 37 -14.98 -1.75 0.17
N THR A 38 -15.85 -2.18 -0.74
CA THR A 38 -15.45 -2.70 -2.05
C THR A 38 -15.27 -1.62 -3.11
N GLY A 39 -15.60 -0.36 -2.81
CA GLY A 39 -15.66 0.73 -3.78
C GLY A 39 -16.74 0.46 -4.85
N GLU A 40 -17.55 1.47 -5.19
CA GLU A 40 -18.23 1.44 -6.49
C GLU A 40 -17.23 1.78 -7.60
N SER A 41 -17.59 1.59 -8.88
CA SER A 41 -16.69 1.72 -10.03
C SER A 41 -15.79 2.97 -9.96
N GLY A 42 -14.48 2.75 -9.75
CA GLY A 42 -13.46 3.81 -9.67
C GLY A 42 -13.05 4.24 -8.25
N ALA A 43 -13.83 3.87 -7.23
CA ALA A 43 -13.46 4.09 -5.83
C ALA A 43 -12.45 3.03 -5.35
N PRO A 44 -11.57 3.37 -4.40
CA PRO A 44 -10.63 2.41 -3.85
C PRO A 44 -11.31 1.36 -2.97
N VAL A 45 -10.70 0.18 -2.90
CA VAL A 45 -11.07 -0.87 -1.96
C VAL A 45 -10.36 -0.63 -0.64
N VAL A 46 -11.09 -0.74 0.46
CA VAL A 46 -10.54 -0.50 1.81
C VAL A 46 -10.49 -1.81 2.58
N PHE A 47 -9.33 -2.10 3.15
CA PHE A 47 -9.09 -3.23 4.03
C PHE A 47 -8.67 -2.76 5.42
N ARG A 48 -8.84 -3.64 6.41
CA ARG A 48 -8.34 -3.46 7.77
C ARG A 48 -7.55 -4.69 8.20
N LYS A 49 -6.29 -4.51 8.58
CA LYS A 49 -5.43 -5.61 8.98
C LYS A 49 -4.40 -5.15 9.99
N ASP A 50 -4.26 -5.86 11.10
CA ASP A 50 -3.19 -5.68 12.10
C ASP A 50 -3.00 -4.21 12.55
N GLY A 51 -4.11 -3.50 12.79
CA GLY A 51 -4.10 -2.09 13.22
C GLY A 51 -3.91 -1.07 12.08
N LEU A 52 -3.83 -1.52 10.83
CA LEU A 52 -3.69 -0.68 9.64
C LEU A 52 -4.99 -0.59 8.84
N LYS A 53 -5.26 0.61 8.32
CA LYS A 53 -6.15 0.82 7.19
C LYS A 53 -5.30 0.73 5.93
N VAL A 54 -5.74 -0.08 4.97
CA VAL A 54 -5.11 -0.19 3.66
C VAL A 54 -6.13 0.21 2.61
N VAL A 55 -5.79 1.22 1.82
CA VAL A 55 -6.64 1.73 0.74
C VAL A 55 -5.96 1.38 -0.57
N ALA A 56 -6.52 0.46 -1.32
CA ALA A 56 -5.97 -0.04 -2.58
C ALA A 56 -6.76 0.53 -3.77
N PHE A 57 -6.04 1.11 -4.71
CA PHE A 57 -6.58 1.64 -5.94
C PHE A 57 -6.23 0.70 -7.09
N PHE A 58 -7.21 0.41 -7.94
CA PHE A 58 -7.08 -0.52 -9.05
C PHE A 58 -7.13 0.23 -10.38
N ASP A 59 -6.29 -0.19 -11.32
CA ASP A 59 -6.31 0.31 -12.68
C ASP A 59 -7.46 -0.29 -13.51
N GLY A 60 -7.54 0.09 -14.79
CA GLY A 60 -8.55 -0.44 -15.71
C GLY A 60 -8.41 -1.93 -16.04
N ASN A 61 -7.30 -2.57 -15.65
CA ASN A 61 -7.06 -4.01 -15.79
C ASN A 61 -7.39 -4.77 -14.49
N GLY A 62 -7.83 -4.08 -13.43
CA GLY A 62 -8.18 -4.69 -12.16
C GLY A 62 -6.97 -5.07 -11.30
N VAL A 63 -5.81 -4.42 -11.50
CA VAL A 63 -4.62 -4.61 -10.65
C VAL A 63 -4.27 -3.34 -9.89
N VAL A 64 -3.66 -3.49 -8.71
CA VAL A 64 -3.34 -2.38 -7.83
C VAL A 64 -2.25 -1.49 -8.44
N ASP A 65 -2.53 -0.19 -8.62
CA ASP A 65 -1.59 0.80 -9.15
C ASP A 65 -1.21 1.89 -8.14
N ALA A 66 -1.95 1.97 -7.03
CA ALA A 66 -1.64 2.79 -5.86
C ALA A 66 -2.19 2.19 -4.55
N ILE A 67 -1.47 2.40 -3.45
CA ILE A 67 -1.83 1.97 -2.11
C ILE A 67 -1.56 3.10 -1.11
N VAL A 68 -2.48 3.29 -0.17
CA VAL A 68 -2.30 4.18 0.98
C VAL A 68 -2.43 3.38 2.27
N TYR A 69 -1.49 3.58 3.18
CA TYR A 69 -1.49 3.01 4.52
C TYR A 69 -1.63 4.10 5.58
N SER A 70 -2.44 3.81 6.60
CA SER A 70 -2.53 4.58 7.82
C SER A 70 -2.78 3.65 9.02
N LYS A 71 -2.57 4.14 10.25
CA LYS A 71 -3.11 3.45 11.43
C LYS A 71 -4.65 3.57 11.43
N LEU A 72 -5.31 2.60 12.06
CA LEU A 72 -6.75 2.64 12.33
C LEU A 72 -7.09 3.53 13.54
N ASP A 73 -6.19 3.56 14.51
CA ASP A 73 -6.27 4.46 15.65
C ASP A 73 -5.86 5.87 15.23
N PRO A 74 -6.75 6.87 15.29
CA PRO A 74 -6.47 8.24 14.85
C PRO A 74 -5.46 8.96 15.75
N ASP A 75 -5.26 8.51 16.99
CA ASP A 75 -4.27 9.07 17.91
C ASP A 75 -2.87 8.47 17.69
N SER A 76 -2.77 7.50 16.78
CA SER A 76 -1.53 6.82 16.41
C SER A 76 -1.16 7.14 14.96
N ALA A 77 0.11 7.46 14.71
CA ALA A 77 0.66 7.66 13.37
C ALA A 77 1.62 6.52 13.00
N LEU A 78 1.73 6.21 11.71
CA LEU A 78 2.91 5.48 11.23
C LEU A 78 4.13 6.36 11.44
N ASN A 79 5.22 5.76 11.90
CA ASN A 79 6.51 6.44 11.99
C ASN A 79 7.36 6.16 10.74
N GLY A 80 8.52 6.82 10.62
CA GLY A 80 9.41 6.64 9.47
C GLY A 80 9.93 5.21 9.29
N THR A 81 10.11 4.45 10.37
CA THR A 81 10.54 3.04 10.33
C THR A 81 9.44 2.14 9.79
N ASP A 82 8.20 2.31 10.26
CA ASP A 82 7.03 1.62 9.73
C ASP A 82 6.88 1.94 8.23
N ALA A 83 7.05 3.21 7.86
CA ALA A 83 6.96 3.65 6.47
C ALA A 83 8.00 2.98 5.56
N GLU A 84 9.27 2.97 5.96
CA GLU A 84 10.34 2.35 5.19
C GLU A 84 10.13 0.84 5.02
N LEU A 85 9.60 0.16 6.05
CA LEU A 85 9.25 -1.25 5.97
C LEU A 85 8.12 -1.50 4.95
N LEU A 86 7.02 -0.74 5.04
CA LEU A 86 5.88 -0.87 4.13
C LEU A 86 6.30 -0.63 2.66
N VAL A 87 7.12 0.39 2.45
CA VAL A 87 7.69 0.72 1.14
C VAL A 87 8.59 -0.40 0.62
N SER A 88 9.48 -0.94 1.45
CA SER A 88 10.39 -2.03 1.07
C SER A 88 9.65 -3.31 0.70
N LEU A 89 8.53 -3.60 1.38
CA LEU A 89 7.69 -4.77 1.09
C LEU A 89 6.95 -4.66 -0.25
N ASN A 90 6.78 -3.44 -0.77
CA ASN A 90 6.13 -3.15 -2.03
C ASN A 90 7.11 -2.97 -3.20
N LEU A 91 8.16 -2.18 -2.99
CA LEU A 91 9.11 -1.78 -4.02
C LEU A 91 10.35 -2.68 -4.08
N GLY A 92 10.47 -3.63 -3.14
CA GLY A 92 11.65 -4.47 -2.95
C GLY A 92 12.69 -3.81 -2.05
N THR A 93 13.81 -4.50 -1.83
CA THR A 93 14.89 -4.04 -0.94
C THR A 93 15.91 -3.14 -1.61
N ALA A 94 15.96 -3.13 -2.95
CA ALA A 94 16.85 -2.27 -3.73
C ALA A 94 16.19 -0.91 -4.02
N ILE A 95 15.83 -0.19 -2.95
CA ILE A 95 15.19 1.13 -3.05
C ILE A 95 16.18 2.25 -2.76
N ARG A 96 16.07 3.33 -3.55
CA ARG A 96 16.81 4.57 -3.30
C ARG A 96 15.93 5.53 -2.50
N ARG A 97 16.35 5.84 -1.28
CA ARG A 97 15.74 6.88 -0.44
C ARG A 97 16.28 8.27 -0.82
N VAL A 98 15.39 9.23 -0.93
CA VAL A 98 15.66 10.64 -1.26
C VAL A 98 14.88 11.51 -0.29
N GLU A 99 15.56 12.41 0.41
CA GLU A 99 14.89 13.41 1.24
C GLU A 99 14.33 14.54 0.36
N THR A 100 13.08 14.93 0.62
CA THR A 100 12.43 16.05 -0.06
C THR A 100 11.82 17.00 0.97
N ILE A 101 11.43 18.20 0.53
CA ILE A 101 10.76 19.19 1.40
C ILE A 101 9.45 18.62 1.98
N SER A 102 8.78 17.73 1.25
CA SER A 102 7.53 17.09 1.62
C SER A 102 7.72 15.78 2.40
N GLY A 103 8.94 15.46 2.80
CA GLY A 103 9.29 14.21 3.49
C GLY A 103 10.06 13.23 2.60
N PRO A 104 10.38 12.04 3.12
CA PRO A 104 11.16 11.06 2.39
C PRO A 104 10.38 10.44 1.23
N ARG A 105 11.11 10.17 0.15
CA ARG A 105 10.64 9.48 -1.03
C ARG A 105 11.57 8.32 -1.35
N TRP A 106 11.00 7.16 -1.66
CA TRP A 106 11.72 5.97 -2.08
C TRP A 106 11.38 5.64 -3.53
N GLN A 107 12.33 5.06 -4.25
CA GLN A 107 12.17 4.68 -5.65
C GLN A 107 12.77 3.29 -5.87
N ASN A 108 12.09 2.44 -6.64
CA ASN A 108 12.69 1.19 -7.08
C ASN A 108 13.75 1.44 -8.18
N GLY A 109 14.62 0.46 -8.42
CA GLY A 109 15.70 0.59 -9.42
C GLY A 109 15.20 0.85 -10.85
N SER A 110 13.98 0.44 -11.19
CA SER A 110 13.34 0.71 -12.49
C SER A 110 12.64 2.07 -12.58
N GLN A 111 12.54 2.82 -11.49
CA GLN A 111 11.83 4.10 -11.37
C GLN A 111 10.35 4.05 -11.83
N THR A 112 9.74 2.86 -11.82
CA THR A 112 8.36 2.64 -12.26
C THR A 112 7.35 2.89 -11.14
N ALA A 113 7.82 2.90 -9.90
CA ALA A 113 7.00 3.10 -8.72
C ALA A 113 7.75 3.89 -7.64
N LEU A 114 6.97 4.60 -6.82
CA LEU A 114 7.44 5.49 -5.80
C LEU A 114 6.73 5.19 -4.48
N GLY A 115 7.45 5.39 -3.38
CA GLY A 115 6.90 5.43 -2.04
C GLY A 115 7.12 6.81 -1.43
N THR A 116 6.15 7.34 -0.70
CA THR A 116 6.26 8.59 0.06
C THR A 116 5.72 8.40 1.46
N TYR A 117 6.20 9.23 2.38
CA TYR A 117 5.71 9.27 3.75
C TYR A 117 5.56 10.72 4.19
N ASP A 118 4.38 11.04 4.70
CA ASP A 118 4.07 12.32 5.31
C ASP A 118 4.07 12.17 6.83
N SER A 119 5.05 12.78 7.50
CA SER A 119 5.17 12.74 8.95
C SER A 119 4.13 13.56 9.71
N ALA A 120 3.46 14.51 9.05
CA ALA A 120 2.41 15.30 9.69
C ALA A 120 1.11 14.49 9.81
N THR A 121 0.80 13.66 8.80
CA THR A 121 -0.41 12.85 8.74
C THR A 121 -0.18 11.37 9.09
N GLY A 122 1.06 10.91 9.14
CA GLY A 122 1.40 9.50 9.33
C GLY A 122 0.97 8.62 8.15
N LEU A 123 0.79 9.21 6.96
CA LEU A 123 0.36 8.50 5.76
C LEU A 123 1.55 7.99 4.95
N VAL A 124 1.45 6.74 4.50
CA VAL A 124 2.39 6.16 3.55
C VAL A 124 1.65 5.90 2.25
N GLN A 125 2.20 6.40 1.14
CA GLN A 125 1.61 6.21 -0.19
C GLN A 125 2.62 5.50 -1.08
N ILE A 126 2.15 4.53 -1.84
CA ILE A 126 2.97 3.73 -2.74
C ILE A 126 2.24 3.62 -4.06
N TYR A 127 2.84 4.06 -5.16
CA TYR A 127 2.11 4.23 -6.42
C TYR A 127 3.01 4.18 -7.65
N THR A 128 2.40 3.81 -8.76
CA THR A 128 2.94 4.06 -10.11
C THR A 128 2.61 5.50 -10.53
N ALA A 129 3.20 5.96 -11.65
CA ALA A 129 2.85 7.28 -12.20
C ALA A 129 1.35 7.40 -12.59
N ALA A 130 0.73 6.30 -13.04
CA ALA A 130 -0.71 6.27 -13.33
C ALA A 130 -1.53 6.30 -12.03
N GLY A 131 -1.12 5.52 -11.03
CA GLY A 131 -1.77 5.49 -9.72
C GLY A 131 -1.71 6.82 -8.97
N LEU A 132 -0.64 7.61 -9.14
CA LEU A 132 -0.57 8.96 -8.58
C LEU A 132 -1.71 9.85 -9.07
N LYS A 133 -1.99 9.84 -10.38
CA LYS A 133 -3.09 10.64 -10.96
C LYS A 133 -4.44 10.23 -10.36
N ARG A 134 -4.62 8.93 -10.11
CA ARG A 134 -5.84 8.39 -9.50
C ARG A 134 -5.98 8.80 -8.03
N LEU A 135 -4.88 8.78 -7.27
CA LEU A 135 -4.84 9.31 -5.90
C LEU A 135 -5.21 10.79 -5.85
N GLU A 136 -4.62 11.59 -6.74
CA GLU A 136 -4.86 13.04 -6.83
C GLU A 136 -6.31 13.35 -7.24
N GLU A 137 -6.87 12.60 -8.19
CA GLU A 137 -8.27 12.72 -8.60
C GLU A 137 -9.23 12.37 -7.46
N PHE A 138 -9.01 11.25 -6.80
CA PHE A 138 -9.80 10.85 -5.64
C PHE A 138 -9.72 11.91 -4.52
N ALA A 139 -8.53 12.43 -4.22
CA ALA A 139 -8.36 13.47 -3.20
C ALA A 139 -9.13 14.75 -3.55
N ARG A 140 -9.10 15.17 -4.83
CA ARG A 140 -9.81 16.35 -5.33
C ARG A 140 -11.32 16.21 -5.23
N GLU A 141 -11.88 15.06 -5.62
CA GLU A 141 -13.32 14.80 -5.56
C GLU A 141 -13.86 14.79 -4.12
N ASN A 142 -13.09 14.22 -3.19
CA ASN A 142 -13.49 14.17 -1.79
C ASN A 142 -13.36 15.54 -1.10
N GLN A 143 -12.39 16.39 -1.48
CA GLN A 143 -12.32 17.76 -0.96
C GLN A 143 -13.47 18.64 -1.44
N SER A 144 -13.96 18.48 -2.67
CA SER A 144 -15.12 19.25 -3.16
C SER A 144 -16.44 18.88 -2.49
N ASN A 145 -16.58 17.63 -2.04
CA ASN A 145 -17.79 17.16 -1.37
C ASN A 145 -17.89 17.64 0.09
N ASP A 146 -16.77 17.86 0.77
CA ASP A 146 -16.75 18.41 2.14
C ASP A 146 -17.02 19.93 2.19
N ALA A 147 -16.98 20.61 1.04
CA ALA A 147 -17.22 22.04 0.90
C ALA A 147 -18.66 22.41 0.47
N SER A 148 -19.54 21.41 0.30
CA SER A 148 -20.94 21.56 -0.14
C SER A 148 -21.92 21.27 0.99
#